data_AF-A0A6B3EW19-F1
#
_entry.id   AF-A0A6B3EW19-F1
#
_cell.length_a   1.000
_cell.length_b   1.000
_cell.length_c   1.000
_cell.angle_alpha   90.00
_cell.angle_beta   90.00
_cell.angle_gamma   90.00
#
_symmetry.space_group_name_H-M   'P 1'
#
loop_
_entity.id
_entity.type
_entity.pdbx_description
1 polymer ?
#
loop_
_entity_poly.entity_id
_entity_poly.type
_entity_poly.pdbx_seq_one_letter_code
_entity_poly.pdbx_strand_id
1 'polypeptide(L)'
;VWNDKGGAPGGGTSVLMRRPRYQDGVRDVTGARRGVPDVSLSASAAGSTMVWFTHAGRGAWVPMLGTSLAAPLFGGIVALAAQRAGHGLGA
;
A
#
# COMPACT_ATOMS: atom_id res chain seq x y z
N VAL A 1 -10.51 2.40 -2.35
CA VAL A 1 -11.04 3.72 -1.95
C VAL A 1 -11.36 4.47 -3.23
N TRP A 2 -12.60 4.92 -3.43
CA TRP A 2 -12.99 5.73 -4.59
C TRP A 2 -13.72 6.96 -4.06
N ASN A 3 -13.30 8.15 -4.49
CA ASN A 3 -13.86 9.45 -4.10
C ASN A 3 -14.06 9.64 -2.58
N ASP A 4 -12.97 9.55 -1.81
CA ASP A 4 -12.99 9.76 -0.35
C ASP A 4 -12.49 11.16 0.03
N LYS A 5 -12.66 11.58 1.29
CA LYS A 5 -12.24 12.89 1.82
C LYS A 5 -10.76 13.21 1.57
N GLY A 6 -9.91 12.18 1.48
CA GLY A 6 -8.48 12.30 1.18
C GLY A 6 -8.10 12.01 -0.29
N GLY A 7 -9.08 11.88 -1.18
CA GLY A 7 -8.89 11.56 -2.60
C GLY A 7 -9.08 10.08 -2.94
N ALA A 8 -8.29 9.61 -3.91
CA ALA A 8 -8.31 8.24 -4.41
C ALA A 8 -6.87 7.68 -4.47
N PRO A 9 -6.68 6.36 -4.36
CA PRO A 9 -5.36 5.76 -4.51
C PRO A 9 -4.89 5.89 -5.96
N GLY A 10 -3.59 6.09 -6.15
CA GLY A 10 -2.99 5.97 -7.47
C GLY A 10 -3.09 4.54 -8.00
N GLY A 11 -3.22 4.40 -9.32
CA GLY A 11 -3.25 3.11 -10.01
C GLY A 11 -3.17 3.31 -11.53
N GLY A 12 -2.67 2.31 -12.24
CA GLY A 12 -2.52 2.37 -13.70
C GLY A 12 -1.28 1.62 -14.20
N THR A 13 -0.74 2.02 -15.34
CA THR A 13 0.43 1.39 -15.95
C THR A 13 1.60 2.38 -16.06
N SER A 14 2.81 1.91 -15.77
CA SER A 14 4.02 2.73 -15.90
C SER A 14 4.31 3.10 -17.35
N VAL A 15 4.76 4.34 -17.58
CA VAL A 15 5.28 4.78 -18.89
C VAL A 15 6.75 4.42 -19.12
N LEU A 16 7.46 4.07 -18.04
CA LEU A 16 8.91 3.79 -18.06
C LEU A 16 9.21 2.29 -18.03
N MET A 17 8.50 1.55 -17.17
CA MET A 17 8.82 0.16 -16.87
C MET A 17 7.99 -0.81 -17.72
N ARG A 18 8.67 -1.73 -18.42
CA ARG A 18 8.05 -2.88 -19.08
C ARG A 18 7.38 -3.80 -18.06
N ARG A 19 6.34 -4.52 -18.49
CA ARG A 19 5.68 -5.52 -17.65
C ARG A 19 6.69 -6.61 -17.25
N PRO A 20 6.88 -6.88 -15.94
CA PRO A 20 7.69 -8.00 -15.49
C PRO A 20 6.94 -9.33 -15.68
N ARG A 21 7.67 -10.44 -15.86
CA ARG A 21 7.08 -11.77 -16.14
C ARG A 21 6.08 -12.24 -15.08
N TYR A 22 6.32 -11.89 -13.81
CA TYR A 22 5.39 -12.25 -12.73
C TYR A 22 4.00 -11.57 -12.87
N GLN A 23 3.86 -10.53 -13.71
CA GLN A 23 2.58 -9.92 -14.06
C GLN A 23 1.95 -10.49 -15.34
N ASP A 24 2.49 -11.55 -15.95
CA ASP A 24 1.92 -12.13 -17.17
C ASP A 24 0.51 -12.70 -16.96
N GLY A 25 0.16 -13.11 -15.74
CA GLY A 25 -1.19 -13.54 -15.38
C GLY A 25 -2.25 -12.44 -15.45
N VAL A 26 -1.86 -11.16 -15.46
CA VAL A 26 -2.75 -10.00 -15.56
C VAL A 26 -2.48 -9.17 -16.82
N ARG A 27 -1.88 -9.81 -17.83
CA ARG A 27 -1.42 -9.17 -19.07
C ARG A 27 -2.50 -8.40 -19.82
N ASP A 28 -3.73 -8.86 -19.77
CA ASP A 28 -4.85 -8.27 -20.49
C ASP A 28 -5.32 -6.96 -19.81
N VAL A 29 -4.94 -6.73 -18.55
CA VAL A 29 -5.18 -5.48 -17.82
C VAL A 29 -4.01 -4.51 -17.98
N THR A 30 -2.77 -5.00 -17.89
CA THR A 30 -1.59 -4.11 -17.81
C THR A 30 -0.89 -3.87 -19.15
N GLY A 31 -1.24 -4.63 -20.20
CA GLY A 31 -0.55 -4.59 -21.49
C GLY A 31 0.97 -4.81 -21.32
N ALA A 32 1.78 -4.19 -22.18
CA ALA A 32 3.24 -4.36 -22.14
C ALA A 32 3.96 -3.60 -21.00
N ARG A 33 3.24 -3.01 -20.05
CA ARG A 33 3.77 -2.11 -19.01
C ARG A 33 3.53 -2.65 -17.60
N ARG A 34 4.34 -2.21 -16.63
CA ARG A 34 4.19 -2.56 -15.21
C ARG A 34 2.90 -1.93 -14.67
N GLY A 35 1.94 -2.75 -14.27
CA GLY A 35 0.70 -2.28 -13.63
C GLY A 35 0.92 -1.99 -12.15
N VAL A 36 0.39 -0.89 -11.62
CA VAL A 36 0.42 -0.48 -10.20
C VAL A 36 -1.01 -0.27 -9.66
N PRO A 37 -1.25 -0.46 -8.35
CA PRO A 37 -0.36 -1.11 -7.36
C PRO A 37 -0.35 -2.64 -7.50
N ASP A 38 0.50 -3.33 -6.73
CA ASP A 38 0.51 -4.81 -6.66
C ASP A 38 -0.52 -5.35 -5.65
N VAL A 39 -0.68 -4.66 -4.52
CA VAL A 39 -1.65 -4.97 -3.46
C VAL A 39 -2.28 -3.69 -2.94
N SER A 40 -3.46 -3.80 -2.31
CA SER A 40 -4.18 -2.68 -1.72
C SER A 40 -4.63 -3.02 -0.30
N LEU A 41 -4.61 -2.03 0.58
CA LEU A 41 -5.06 -2.11 1.98
C LEU A 41 -5.88 -0.86 2.33
N SER A 42 -6.38 -0.77 3.57
CA SER A 42 -7.16 0.39 4.02
C SER A 42 -6.35 1.69 3.87
N ALA A 43 -6.97 2.66 3.22
CA ALA A 43 -6.46 4.00 2.98
C ALA A 43 -7.55 5.06 3.10
N SER A 44 -8.75 4.66 3.57
CA SER A 44 -9.94 5.52 3.60
C SER A 44 -10.00 6.38 4.85
N ALA A 45 -10.60 7.56 4.76
CA ALA A 45 -10.95 8.38 5.92
C ALA A 45 -12.09 7.74 6.75
N ALA A 46 -13.04 7.06 6.10
CA ALA A 46 -14.17 6.41 6.79
C ALA A 46 -13.76 5.12 7.53
N GLY A 47 -12.71 4.44 7.04
CA GLY A 47 -12.12 3.24 7.65
C GLY A 47 -10.71 3.48 8.19
N SER A 48 -10.48 4.68 8.72
CA SER A 48 -9.17 5.17 9.12
C SER A 48 -8.62 4.45 10.37
N THR A 49 -7.30 4.37 10.47
CA THR A 49 -6.60 3.90 11.67
C THR A 49 -6.19 5.10 12.53
N MET A 50 -6.53 5.06 13.81
CA MET A 50 -6.07 6.05 14.79
C MET A 50 -4.58 5.85 15.08
N VAL A 51 -3.78 6.88 14.85
CA VAL A 51 -2.34 6.88 15.11
C VAL A 51 -2.03 7.98 16.12
N TRP A 52 -1.23 7.66 17.15
CA TRP A 52 -0.70 8.69 18.03
C TRP A 52 0.40 9.44 17.28
N PHE A 53 0.15 10.70 16.95
CA PHE A 53 1.06 11.52 16.16
C PHE A 53 1.63 12.64 17.02
N THR A 54 2.96 12.75 17.03
CA THR A 54 3.68 13.78 17.78
C THR A 54 4.30 14.77 16.81
N HIS A 55 4.01 16.06 16.99
CA HIS A 55 4.61 17.15 16.23
C HIS A 55 4.96 18.31 17.16
N ALA A 56 6.17 18.85 17.04
CA ALA A 56 6.67 19.96 17.87
C ALA A 56 6.44 19.75 19.39
N GLY A 57 6.67 18.53 19.88
CA GLY A 57 6.54 18.18 21.30
C GLY A 57 5.11 18.00 21.82
N ARG A 58 4.09 18.06 20.95
CA ARG A 58 2.69 17.79 21.30
C ARG A 58 2.19 16.55 20.59
N GLY A 59 1.46 15.69 21.32
CA GLY A 59 0.89 14.45 20.81
C GLY A 59 -0.64 14.47 20.76
N ALA A 60 -1.22 13.88 19.73
CA ALA A 60 -2.65 13.65 19.62
C ALA A 60 -2.95 12.36 18.85
N TRP A 61 -4.10 11.75 19.14
CA TRP A 61 -4.66 10.72 18.27
C TRP A 61 -5.20 11.38 16.99
N VAL A 62 -4.68 10.98 15.83
CA VAL A 62 -5.12 11.48 14.52
C VAL A 62 -5.58 10.33 13.62
N PRO A 63 -6.70 10.48 12.90
CA PRO A 63 -7.15 9.46 11.96
C PRO A 63 -6.26 9.54 10.71
N MET A 64 -5.40 8.53 10.52
CA MET A 64 -4.51 8.48 9.36
C MET A 64 -5.23 7.88 8.15
N LEU A 65 -4.95 8.40 6.96
CA LEU A 65 -5.55 7.96 5.70
C LEU A 65 -4.49 7.88 4.59
N GLY A 66 -4.90 7.45 3.40
CA GLY A 66 -4.06 7.40 2.21
C GLY A 66 -3.17 6.15 2.14
N THR A 67 -2.52 5.96 0.99
CA THR A 67 -1.65 4.80 0.75
C THR A 67 -0.39 4.81 1.62
N SER A 68 -0.02 5.96 2.20
CA SER A 68 0.99 6.06 3.26
C SER A 68 0.65 5.28 4.51
N LEU A 69 -0.64 5.10 4.84
CA LEU A 69 -1.08 4.17 5.90
C LEU A 69 -1.02 2.71 5.43
N ALA A 70 -1.37 2.44 4.16
CA ALA A 70 -1.38 1.09 3.62
C ALA A 70 0.02 0.43 3.60
N ALA A 71 1.08 1.20 3.34
CA ALA A 71 2.45 0.68 3.27
C ALA A 71 2.95 0.03 4.59
N PRO A 72 2.90 0.70 5.76
CA PRO A 72 3.31 0.08 7.03
C PRO A 72 2.37 -1.05 7.47
N LEU A 73 1.07 -1.00 7.14
CA LEU A 73 0.16 -2.12 7.38
C LEU A 73 0.64 -3.39 6.65
N PHE A 74 1.03 -3.27 5.38
CA PHE A 74 1.60 -4.39 4.64
C PHE A 74 2.95 -4.84 5.21
N GLY A 75 3.81 -3.89 5.60
CA GLY A 75 5.08 -4.18 6.26
C GLY A 75 4.90 -5.03 7.52
N GLY A 76 3.90 -4.72 8.34
CA GLY A 76 3.55 -5.53 9.52
C GLY A 76 3.12 -6.96 9.17
N ILE A 77 2.30 -7.14 8.13
CA ILE A 77 1.90 -8.47 7.64
C ILE A 77 3.13 -9.28 7.20
N VAL A 78 4.02 -8.66 6.42
CA VAL A 78 5.26 -9.32 5.96
C VAL A 78 6.15 -9.67 7.15
N ALA A 79 6.27 -8.80 8.16
CA ALA A 79 7.05 -9.06 9.36
C ALA A 79 6.51 -10.25 10.17
N LEU A 80 5.19 -10.33 10.35
CA LEU A 80 4.53 -11.46 11.02
C LEU A 80 4.72 -12.77 10.23
N ALA A 81 4.62 -12.70 8.90
CA ALA A 81 4.86 -13.85 8.05
C ALA A 81 6.32 -14.32 8.10
N ALA A 82 7.29 -13.39 8.11
CA ALA A 82 8.71 -13.69 8.31
C ALA A 82 8.98 -14.31 9.69
N GLN A 83 8.37 -13.77 10.75
CA GLN A 83 8.44 -14.34 12.09
C GLN A 83 7.92 -15.78 12.11
N ARG A 84 6.81 -16.06 11.41
CA ARG A 84 6.25 -17.41 11.29
C ARG A 84 7.15 -18.34 10.48
N ALA A 85 7.83 -17.84 9.45
CA ALA A 85 8.74 -18.60 8.61
C ALA A 85 10.11 -18.86 9.28
N GLY A 86 10.49 -18.06 10.29
CA GLY A 86 11.79 -18.15 10.95
C GLY A 86 12.95 -17.54 10.14
N HIS A 87 12.65 -16.85 9.03
CA HIS A 87 13.62 -16.17 8.18
C HIS A 87 12.95 -15.03 7.39
N GLY A 88 13.76 -14.18 6.73
CA GLY A 88 13.25 -13.13 5.85
C GLY A 88 12.53 -13.69 4.61
N LEU A 89 11.47 -13.02 4.17
CA LEU A 89 10.69 -13.41 2.98
C LEU A 89 11.13 -12.70 1.68
N GLY A 90 11.99 -11.69 1.81
CA GLY A 90 12.61 -11.00 0.68
C GLY A 90 13.82 -11.75 0.14
N ALA A 91 14.26 -11.34 -1.04
CA ALA A 91 15.50 -11.82 -1.65
C ALA A 91 16.74 -11.31 -0.92
#